data_AF-A0AAP9HA77-F1
#
_entry.id   AF-A0AAP9HA77-F1
#
_cell.length_a   1.000
_cell.length_b   1.000
_cell.length_c   1.000
_cell.angle_alpha   90.00
_cell.angle_beta   90.00
_cell.angle_gamma   90.00
#
_symmetry.space_group_name_H-M   'P 1'
#
loop_
_entity.id
_entity.type
_entity.pdbx_description
1 polymer ?
#
loop_
_entity_poly.entity_id
_entity_poly.type
_entity_poly.pdbx_seq_one_letter_code
_entity_poly.pdbx_strand_id
1 'polypeptide(L)'
;MKTKPFSTKYALIAAGISAALMLSVDAQAATAAPVKNGASQVNITMTSEGDGTCHIDHTSAKAGPVTFTVVNKTATSLTELELLSDNRILGEKENLAPGLPAVKFTVTLDGGTYQIYCPGAKQELTNFTVTGKAAAAPTGSVATLLEEGTKGYASYVNGVVDAMVVAVDRLKADIDAGDLEKAKADYAKARPFYERIESDVSGFVLPGFKATDNAGNLDYLVDMRASNIDPKVGWHGFHAIERELFSKKAITPETKQLAAELQTNVHKLDEQVKQLTYKPEDLANGAADLLEEVQSNKISGEEEAFSHLDLIDFAGNIEGAEQAFAFLKPGLEKIDPDLTRRVTEQFAAVRALLETYRDPAIPGGYKYYTAELKASEGAKLSRAVQALQEPLSKIAEKVATSGK
;
A
#
# COMPACT_ATOMS: atom_id res chain seq x y z
N MET A 1 -3.27 29.78 95.83
CA MET A 1 -3.91 28.45 95.97
C MET A 1 -5.33 28.54 95.45
N LYS A 2 -5.62 28.03 94.24
CA LYS A 2 -6.97 27.69 93.73
C LYS A 2 -6.86 27.11 92.30
N THR A 3 -6.79 25.79 92.29
CA THR A 3 -7.34 24.78 91.37
C THR A 3 -8.04 25.15 90.05
N LYS A 4 -7.77 24.28 89.05
CA LYS A 4 -8.66 23.63 88.03
C LYS A 4 -8.72 24.25 86.59
N PRO A 5 -9.06 23.46 85.54
CA PRO A 5 -8.10 22.72 84.71
C PRO A 5 -8.30 22.85 83.17
N PHE A 6 -7.50 22.09 82.42
CA PHE A 6 -7.40 21.86 80.97
C PHE A 6 -8.65 22.02 80.08
N SER A 7 -8.45 22.66 78.92
CA SER A 7 -9.21 22.43 77.68
C SER A 7 -8.27 22.46 76.47
N THR A 8 -8.35 21.40 75.67
CA THR A 8 -7.63 21.09 74.43
C THR A 8 -7.85 22.16 73.36
N LYS A 9 -6.78 22.62 72.68
CA LYS A 9 -6.86 23.51 71.52
C LYS A 9 -6.82 22.69 70.22
N TYR A 10 -7.91 22.73 69.46
CA TYR A 10 -7.91 22.39 68.04
C TYR A 10 -7.54 23.65 67.24
N ALA A 11 -6.57 23.53 66.33
CA ALA A 11 -6.16 24.60 65.44
C ALA A 11 -7.05 24.60 64.17
N LEU A 12 -7.66 25.74 63.87
CA LEU A 12 -8.31 26.02 62.60
C LEU A 12 -7.24 26.29 61.52
N ILE A 13 -7.32 25.57 60.39
CA ILE A 13 -6.64 25.93 59.15
C ILE A 13 -7.72 26.46 58.19
N ALA A 14 -7.55 27.70 57.74
CA ALA A 14 -8.44 28.39 56.82
C ALA A 14 -8.27 27.85 55.39
N ALA A 15 -9.39 27.48 54.76
CA ALA A 15 -9.45 27.10 53.35
C ALA A 15 -9.59 28.37 52.48
N GLY A 16 -8.59 28.61 51.62
CA GLY A 16 -8.70 29.57 50.52
C GLY A 16 -9.23 28.87 49.27
N ILE A 17 -10.40 29.28 48.79
CA ILE A 17 -10.99 28.82 47.53
C ILE A 17 -10.46 29.71 46.41
N SER A 18 -9.56 29.18 45.58
CA SER A 18 -9.22 29.76 44.28
C SER A 18 -10.12 29.12 43.22
N ALA A 19 -11.09 29.90 42.72
CA ALA A 19 -11.91 29.50 41.59
C ALA A 19 -11.07 29.62 40.29
N ALA A 20 -10.61 28.48 39.78
CA ALA A 20 -10.11 28.40 38.41
C ALA A 20 -11.31 28.31 37.46
N LEU A 21 -11.52 29.37 36.66
CA LEU A 21 -12.39 29.29 35.49
C LEU A 21 -11.77 28.29 34.50
N MET A 22 -12.30 27.07 34.48
CA MET A 22 -12.11 26.16 33.36
C MET A 22 -12.89 26.73 32.18
N LEU A 23 -12.17 27.29 31.20
CA LEU A 23 -12.70 27.47 29.85
C LEU A 23 -12.94 26.08 29.28
N SER A 24 -14.16 25.57 29.44
CA SER A 24 -14.67 24.44 28.68
C SER A 24 -14.71 24.87 27.22
N VAL A 25 -13.66 24.51 26.47
CA VAL A 25 -13.77 24.36 25.02
C VAL A 25 -14.82 23.27 24.84
N ASP A 26 -16.00 23.64 24.34
CA ASP A 26 -16.98 22.69 23.83
C ASP A 26 -16.29 21.91 22.70
N ALA A 27 -15.68 20.78 23.04
CA ALA A 27 -15.38 19.74 22.09
C ALA A 27 -16.73 19.21 21.62
N GLN A 28 -17.23 19.78 20.52
CA GLN A 28 -18.31 19.20 19.75
C GLN A 28 -17.92 17.72 19.56
N ALA A 29 -18.61 16.80 20.22
CA ALA A 29 -18.31 15.39 20.12
C ALA A 29 -18.41 15.01 18.64
N ALA A 30 -17.28 14.81 17.98
CA ALA A 30 -17.22 14.49 16.57
C ALA A 30 -18.07 13.24 16.36
N THR A 31 -19.17 13.36 15.61
CA THR A 31 -20.09 12.25 15.39
C THR A 31 -19.36 11.16 14.63
N ALA A 32 -19.46 9.91 15.10
CA ALA A 32 -18.88 8.76 14.41
C ALA A 32 -19.39 8.64 12.96
N ALA A 33 -18.52 8.15 12.09
CA ALA A 33 -18.79 8.01 10.67
C ALA A 33 -20.04 7.16 10.41
N PRO A 34 -20.92 7.59 9.48
CA PRO A 34 -22.17 6.88 9.21
C PRO A 34 -21.89 5.49 8.63
N VAL A 35 -22.71 4.52 9.02
CA VAL A 35 -22.65 3.15 8.46
C VAL A 35 -23.56 3.07 7.24
N LYS A 36 -23.00 2.66 6.10
CA LYS A 36 -23.73 2.36 4.86
C LYS A 36 -23.23 1.02 4.32
N ASN A 37 -24.13 0.20 3.79
CA ASN A 37 -23.82 -1.14 3.26
C ASN A 37 -23.01 -2.03 4.24
N GLY A 38 -23.16 -1.84 5.56
CA GLY A 38 -22.43 -2.61 6.56
C GLY A 38 -21.01 -2.11 6.87
N ALA A 39 -20.56 -1.00 6.28
CA ALA A 39 -19.27 -0.37 6.56
C ALA A 39 -19.44 1.09 7.03
N SER A 40 -18.63 1.53 8.00
CA SER A 40 -18.48 2.95 8.32
C SER A 40 -17.81 3.67 7.14
N GLN A 41 -18.32 4.84 6.77
CA GLN A 41 -17.87 5.59 5.59
C GLN A 41 -17.13 6.86 6.00
N VAL A 42 -15.84 6.92 5.69
CA VAL A 42 -14.97 8.08 5.98
C VAL A 42 -14.50 8.67 4.66
N ASN A 43 -14.69 9.97 4.45
CA ASN A 43 -14.21 10.69 3.27
C ASN A 43 -13.02 11.57 3.63
N ILE A 44 -12.00 11.52 2.79
CA ILE A 44 -10.76 12.27 2.97
C ILE A 44 -10.51 13.09 1.70
N THR A 45 -10.39 14.40 1.87
CA THR A 45 -10.15 15.34 0.76
C THR A 45 -8.79 16.01 0.94
N MET A 46 -7.88 15.81 -0.02
CA MET A 46 -6.58 16.47 -0.06
C MET A 46 -6.68 17.77 -0.84
N THR A 47 -6.15 18.86 -0.28
CA THR A 47 -6.13 20.19 -0.90
C THR A 47 -4.81 20.91 -0.63
N SER A 48 -4.42 21.84 -1.50
CA SER A 48 -3.25 22.70 -1.28
C SER A 48 -3.46 23.77 -0.20
N GLU A 49 -4.62 23.79 0.46
CA GLU A 49 -4.91 24.77 1.51
C GLU A 49 -3.93 24.59 2.67
N GLY A 50 -3.42 25.72 3.19
CA GLY A 50 -2.57 25.73 4.37
C GLY A 50 -1.28 24.93 4.23
N ASP A 51 -0.61 25.02 3.09
CA ASP A 51 0.62 24.26 2.75
C ASP A 51 0.38 22.74 2.61
N GLY A 52 -0.84 22.34 2.24
CA GLY A 52 -1.25 20.95 2.09
C GLY A 52 -2.07 20.48 3.31
N THR A 53 -3.31 20.08 3.06
CA THR A 53 -4.24 19.59 4.10
C THR A 53 -5.00 18.35 3.63
N CYS A 54 -5.02 17.31 4.47
CA CYS A 54 -5.96 16.19 4.39
C CYS A 54 -7.18 16.44 5.29
N HIS A 55 -8.31 16.85 4.71
CA HIS A 55 -9.55 17.04 5.45
C HIS A 55 -10.28 15.71 5.61
N ILE A 56 -10.40 15.23 6.85
CA ILE A 56 -11.11 14.01 7.23
C ILE A 56 -12.49 14.40 7.76
N ASP A 57 -13.57 13.91 7.14
CA ASP A 57 -14.93 14.29 7.52
C ASP A 57 -15.37 13.74 8.90
N HIS A 58 -14.82 12.59 9.28
CA HIS A 58 -15.07 11.92 10.55
C HIS A 58 -13.77 11.33 11.13
N THR A 59 -13.40 11.73 12.35
CA THR A 59 -12.25 11.18 13.09
C THR A 59 -12.59 10.02 14.02
N SER A 60 -13.80 9.45 13.89
CA SER A 60 -14.17 8.24 14.60
C SER A 60 -15.13 7.34 13.81
N ALA A 61 -15.12 6.04 14.09
CA ALA A 61 -16.01 5.03 13.48
C ALA A 61 -16.44 3.97 14.50
N LYS A 62 -17.40 3.13 14.12
CA LYS A 62 -17.72 1.90 14.87
C LYS A 62 -16.77 0.79 14.45
N ALA A 63 -16.46 -0.12 15.38
CA ALA A 63 -15.68 -1.32 15.08
C ALA A 63 -16.39 -2.20 14.04
N GLY A 64 -15.61 -2.77 13.13
CA GLY A 64 -16.06 -3.42 11.90
C GLY A 64 -15.40 -2.82 10.65
N PRO A 65 -15.93 -3.11 9.46
CA PRO A 65 -15.47 -2.56 8.19
C PRO A 65 -15.57 -1.04 8.18
N VAL A 66 -14.48 -0.39 7.82
CA VAL A 66 -14.40 1.05 7.58
C VAL A 66 -13.86 1.24 6.16
N THR A 67 -14.67 1.87 5.32
CA THR A 67 -14.28 2.28 3.97
C THR A 67 -13.81 3.72 4.01
N PHE A 68 -12.57 3.95 3.61
CA PHE A 68 -11.99 5.26 3.42
C PHE A 68 -12.06 5.61 1.94
N THR A 69 -12.67 6.75 1.60
CA THR A 69 -12.72 7.27 0.24
C THR A 69 -11.84 8.51 0.16
N VAL A 70 -10.80 8.45 -0.65
CA VAL A 70 -9.77 9.49 -0.74
C VAL A 70 -9.88 10.20 -2.09
N VAL A 71 -9.84 11.52 -2.08
CA VAL A 71 -9.78 12.33 -3.30
C VAL A 71 -8.78 13.46 -3.13
N ASN A 72 -7.85 13.58 -4.08
CA ASN A 72 -7.01 14.75 -4.19
C ASN A 72 -7.61 15.76 -5.18
N LYS A 73 -8.01 16.92 -4.67
CA LYS A 73 -8.61 17.96 -5.50
C LYS A 73 -7.56 18.89 -6.10
N THR A 74 -6.55 19.27 -5.32
CA THR A 74 -5.62 20.34 -5.71
C THR A 74 -4.18 20.15 -5.22
N ALA A 75 -3.93 19.27 -4.26
CA ALA A 75 -2.65 19.18 -3.55
C ALA A 75 -1.57 18.45 -4.36
N THR A 76 -0.73 19.16 -5.10
CA THR A 76 0.34 18.52 -5.88
C THR A 76 1.48 17.95 -5.04
N SER A 77 1.61 18.39 -3.78
CA SER A 77 2.64 17.92 -2.85
C SER A 77 2.22 16.75 -1.99
N LEU A 78 0.94 16.35 -2.04
CA LEU A 78 0.42 15.23 -1.27
C LEU A 78 0.12 14.09 -2.23
N THR A 79 0.80 12.97 -2.06
CA THR A 79 0.74 11.83 -2.97
C THR A 79 0.14 10.60 -2.32
N GLU A 80 0.07 10.52 -1.00
CA GLU A 80 -0.39 9.33 -0.31
C GLU A 80 -1.19 9.62 0.96
N LEU A 81 -1.86 8.58 1.43
CA LEU A 81 -2.60 8.55 2.68
C LEU A 81 -2.53 7.14 3.28
N GLU A 82 -2.18 7.04 4.55
CA GLU A 82 -2.08 5.77 5.26
C GLU A 82 -2.96 5.75 6.52
N LEU A 83 -3.48 4.57 6.85
CA LEU A 83 -4.05 4.26 8.16
C LEU A 83 -3.03 3.47 8.98
N LEU A 84 -2.61 4.03 10.11
CA LEU A 84 -1.60 3.45 10.98
C LEU A 84 -2.17 2.90 12.29
N SER A 85 -1.56 1.83 12.77
CA SER A 85 -1.65 1.35 14.16
C SER A 85 -0.32 0.78 14.59
N ASP A 86 0.17 1.16 15.79
CA ASP A 86 1.45 0.69 16.34
C ASP A 86 2.65 0.78 15.36
N ASN A 87 2.73 1.91 14.62
CA ASN A 87 3.73 2.16 13.56
C ASN A 87 3.71 1.17 12.39
N ARG A 88 2.59 0.48 12.18
CA ARG A 88 2.34 -0.36 11.02
C ARG A 88 1.22 0.25 10.17
N ILE A 89 1.39 0.17 8.86
CA ILE A 89 0.36 0.51 7.88
C ILE A 89 -0.68 -0.63 7.85
N LEU A 90 -1.95 -0.26 8.01
CA LEU A 90 -3.09 -1.17 7.96
C LEU A 90 -3.86 -1.09 6.63
N GLY A 91 -3.64 -0.03 5.88
CA GLY A 91 -4.24 0.24 4.58
C GLY A 91 -3.84 1.63 4.13
N GLU A 92 -3.66 1.79 2.83
CA GLU A 92 -3.11 3.02 2.25
C GLU A 92 -3.73 3.30 0.89
N LYS A 93 -3.48 4.52 0.41
CA LYS A 93 -3.63 4.91 -0.97
C LYS A 93 -2.50 5.82 -1.37
N GLU A 94 -1.81 5.44 -2.43
CA GLU A 94 -0.67 6.18 -2.98
C GLU A 94 -0.99 6.81 -4.33
N ASN A 95 -0.04 7.59 -4.84
CA ASN A 95 -0.08 8.21 -6.15
C ASN A 95 -1.34 9.05 -6.43
N LEU A 96 -1.83 9.72 -5.39
CA LEU A 96 -3.05 10.53 -5.34
C LEU A 96 -2.87 11.88 -6.05
N ALA A 97 -2.61 11.88 -7.36
CA ALA A 97 -2.46 13.12 -8.11
C ALA A 97 -3.79 13.92 -8.19
N PRO A 98 -3.75 15.26 -8.13
CA PRO A 98 -4.95 16.09 -8.29
C PRO A 98 -5.72 15.83 -9.59
N GLY A 99 -7.04 15.68 -9.48
CA GLY A 99 -7.93 15.50 -10.64
C GLY A 99 -8.16 14.05 -11.06
N LEU A 100 -7.53 13.08 -10.39
CA LEU A 100 -7.89 11.67 -10.52
C LEU A 100 -9.25 11.38 -9.84
N PRO A 101 -9.97 10.34 -10.27
CA PRO A 101 -11.15 9.85 -9.55
C PRO A 101 -10.84 9.52 -8.09
N ALA A 102 -11.87 9.57 -7.25
CA ALA A 102 -11.72 9.13 -5.86
C ALA A 102 -11.41 7.63 -5.81
N VAL A 103 -10.44 7.26 -4.96
CA VAL A 103 -10.03 5.88 -4.70
C VAL A 103 -10.51 5.44 -3.33
N LYS A 104 -10.54 4.13 -3.10
CA LYS A 104 -11.08 3.55 -1.87
C LYS A 104 -10.28 2.37 -1.38
N PHE A 105 -10.16 2.26 -0.07
CA PHE A 105 -9.75 1.04 0.61
C PHE A 105 -10.71 0.75 1.77
N THR A 106 -10.87 -0.53 2.10
CA THR A 106 -11.69 -0.96 3.23
C THR A 106 -10.86 -1.81 4.18
N VAL A 107 -10.92 -1.52 5.49
CA VAL A 107 -10.26 -2.32 6.52
C VAL A 107 -11.26 -2.68 7.62
N THR A 108 -11.27 -3.93 8.06
CA THR A 108 -12.01 -4.33 9.27
C THR A 108 -11.21 -4.02 10.53
N LEU A 109 -11.68 -3.05 11.31
CA LEU A 109 -11.00 -2.52 12.51
C LEU A 109 -11.70 -2.92 13.80
N ASP A 110 -10.92 -3.26 14.83
CA ASP A 110 -11.40 -3.38 16.20
C ASP A 110 -11.41 -2.04 16.93
N GLY A 111 -12.09 -1.97 18.07
CA GLY A 111 -12.07 -0.77 18.91
C GLY A 111 -10.65 -0.45 19.38
N GLY A 112 -10.24 0.81 19.21
CA GLY A 112 -8.87 1.24 19.46
C GLY A 112 -8.54 2.62 18.92
N THR A 113 -7.29 3.01 19.08
CA THR A 113 -6.73 4.26 18.57
C THR A 113 -5.85 3.96 17.36
N TYR A 114 -6.09 4.70 16.29
CA TYR A 114 -5.38 4.64 15.02
C TYR A 114 -4.93 6.05 14.63
N GLN A 115 -4.11 6.17 13.60
CA GLN A 115 -3.71 7.46 13.05
C GLN A 115 -3.90 7.45 11.54
N ILE A 116 -4.49 8.51 10.99
CA ILE A 116 -4.41 8.80 9.57
C ILE A 116 -3.14 9.61 9.35
N TYR A 117 -2.25 9.09 8.52
CA TYR A 117 -1.02 9.75 8.09
C TYR A 117 -1.21 10.28 6.68
N CYS A 118 -0.89 11.56 6.49
CA CYS A 118 -0.94 12.29 5.24
C CYS A 118 0.42 12.96 5.03
N PRO A 119 1.40 12.24 4.49
CA PRO A 119 2.78 12.68 4.38
C PRO A 119 2.90 13.99 3.60
N GLY A 120 3.74 14.91 4.07
CA GLY A 120 3.93 16.22 3.43
C GLY A 120 2.82 17.24 3.70
N ALA A 121 1.73 16.89 4.40
CA ALA A 121 0.73 17.85 4.83
C ALA A 121 1.23 18.66 6.04
N LYS A 122 0.67 19.86 6.22
CA LYS A 122 0.98 20.69 7.40
C LYS A 122 0.70 19.97 8.73
N GLN A 123 -0.36 19.18 8.75
CA GLN A 123 -0.63 18.23 9.81
C GLN A 123 -0.60 16.83 9.20
N GLU A 124 0.55 16.16 9.34
CA GLU A 124 0.71 14.84 8.74
C GLU A 124 -0.08 13.77 9.51
N LEU A 125 -0.13 13.83 10.84
CA LEU A 125 -0.80 12.82 11.66
C LEU A 125 -2.10 13.35 12.28
N THR A 126 -3.19 12.60 12.08
CA THR A 126 -4.50 12.85 12.71
C THR A 126 -5.01 11.61 13.42
N ASN A 127 -5.38 11.75 14.70
CA ASN A 127 -5.94 10.64 15.47
C ASN A 127 -7.29 10.18 14.92
N PHE A 128 -7.48 8.87 14.83
CA PHE A 128 -8.73 8.22 14.41
C PHE A 128 -9.16 7.18 15.45
N THR A 129 -10.36 7.34 16.00
CA THR A 129 -10.86 6.48 17.08
C THR A 129 -11.90 5.49 16.59
N VAL A 130 -11.68 4.20 16.79
CA VAL A 130 -12.70 3.17 16.53
C VAL A 130 -13.33 2.74 17.85
N THR A 131 -14.66 2.73 17.90
CA THR A 131 -15.43 2.45 19.13
C THR A 131 -16.18 1.12 19.06
N GLY A 132 -16.26 0.42 20.19
CA GLY A 132 -16.93 -0.88 20.29
C GLY A 132 -16.00 -2.04 19.98
N LYS A 133 -16.57 -3.18 19.58
CA LYS A 133 -15.83 -4.40 19.23
C LYS A 133 -16.32 -4.89 17.88
N ALA A 134 -15.41 -5.33 17.01
CA ALA A 134 -15.83 -5.89 15.74
C ALA A 134 -16.68 -7.15 15.99
N ALA A 135 -17.66 -7.37 15.11
CA ALA A 135 -18.41 -8.62 15.14
C ALA A 135 -17.47 -9.82 14.95
N ALA A 136 -17.88 -10.99 15.44
CA ALA A 136 -17.16 -12.23 15.16
C ALA A 136 -17.03 -12.43 13.64
N ALA A 137 -15.95 -13.10 13.23
CA ALA A 137 -15.74 -13.43 11.83
C ALA A 137 -16.98 -14.16 11.26
N PRO A 138 -17.40 -13.82 10.02
CA PRO A 138 -18.55 -14.44 9.39
C PRO A 138 -18.33 -15.96 9.23
N THR A 139 -19.43 -16.72 9.20
CA THR A 139 -19.39 -18.18 9.03
C THR A 139 -20.24 -18.61 7.82
N GLY A 140 -20.12 -19.88 7.42
CA GLY A 140 -20.87 -20.44 6.29
C GLY A 140 -20.11 -20.40 4.97
N SER A 141 -20.76 -20.85 3.90
CA SER A 141 -20.05 -21.23 2.67
C SER A 141 -19.32 -20.09 1.95
N VAL A 142 -19.78 -18.84 2.08
CA VAL A 142 -19.07 -17.67 1.50
C VAL A 142 -17.82 -17.38 2.31
N ALA A 143 -17.93 -17.32 3.64
CA ALA A 143 -16.79 -17.08 4.51
C ALA A 143 -15.72 -18.15 4.37
N THR A 144 -16.11 -19.43 4.26
CA THR A 144 -15.18 -20.54 4.00
C THR A 144 -14.44 -20.37 2.68
N LEU A 145 -15.13 -20.00 1.59
CA LEU A 145 -14.49 -19.79 0.29
C LEU A 145 -13.51 -18.61 0.31
N LEU A 146 -13.85 -17.52 1.00
CA LEU A 146 -12.95 -16.37 1.14
C LEU A 146 -11.73 -16.72 2.00
N GLU A 147 -11.89 -17.48 3.09
CA GLU A 147 -10.78 -17.95 3.93
C GLU A 147 -9.85 -18.93 3.19
N GLU A 148 -10.42 -19.83 2.38
CA GLU A 148 -9.64 -20.70 1.48
C GLU A 148 -8.87 -19.86 0.46
N GLY A 149 -9.52 -18.82 -0.10
CA GLY A 149 -8.91 -17.85 -1.00
C GLY A 149 -7.71 -17.14 -0.39
N THR A 150 -7.83 -16.60 0.82
CA THR A 150 -6.72 -15.88 1.48
C THR A 150 -5.54 -16.79 1.82
N LYS A 151 -5.78 -18.05 2.23
CA LYS A 151 -4.72 -19.05 2.44
C LYS A 151 -4.04 -19.46 1.14
N GLY A 152 -4.82 -19.62 0.07
CA GLY A 152 -4.30 -19.88 -1.26
C GLY A 152 -3.42 -18.75 -1.77
N TYR A 153 -3.87 -17.50 -1.58
CA TYR A 153 -3.11 -16.32 -1.95
C TYR A 153 -1.81 -16.18 -1.15
N ALA A 154 -1.82 -16.43 0.17
CA ALA A 154 -0.60 -16.46 0.97
C ALA A 154 0.42 -17.48 0.42
N SER A 155 -0.06 -18.64 -0.03
CA SER A 155 0.81 -19.65 -0.66
C SER A 155 1.35 -19.20 -2.01
N TYR A 156 0.56 -18.46 -2.79
CA TYR A 156 1.00 -17.83 -4.04
C TYR A 156 2.08 -16.78 -3.79
N VAL A 157 1.87 -15.84 -2.87
CA VAL A 157 2.85 -14.79 -2.54
C VAL A 157 4.17 -15.41 -2.06
N ASN A 158 4.12 -16.40 -1.16
CA ASN A 158 5.31 -17.15 -0.75
C ASN A 158 6.06 -17.76 -1.95
N GLY A 159 5.33 -18.40 -2.87
CA GLY A 159 5.93 -19.00 -4.07
C GLY A 159 6.55 -17.97 -5.02
N VAL A 160 5.95 -16.78 -5.13
CA VAL A 160 6.51 -15.66 -5.92
C VAL A 160 7.81 -15.15 -5.30
N VAL A 161 7.86 -14.99 -3.97
CA VAL A 161 9.07 -14.53 -3.27
C VAL A 161 10.17 -15.59 -3.30
N ASP A 162 9.86 -16.87 -3.09
CA ASP A 162 10.83 -17.96 -3.22
C ASP A 162 11.46 -17.95 -4.64
N ALA A 163 10.66 -17.68 -5.68
CA ALA A 163 11.15 -17.54 -7.05
C ALA A 163 11.96 -16.25 -7.26
N MET A 164 11.59 -15.15 -6.60
CA MET A 164 12.33 -13.88 -6.61
C MET A 164 13.73 -14.06 -6.04
N VAL A 165 13.86 -14.75 -4.90
CA VAL A 165 15.15 -15.08 -4.27
C VAL A 165 16.07 -15.77 -5.28
N VAL A 166 15.57 -16.82 -5.95
CA VAL A 166 16.36 -17.55 -6.97
C VAL A 166 16.76 -16.64 -8.15
N ALA A 167 15.87 -15.76 -8.59
CA ALA A 167 16.15 -14.86 -9.70
C ALA A 167 17.20 -13.79 -9.33
N VAL A 168 17.10 -13.22 -8.13
CA VAL A 168 18.04 -12.22 -7.60
C VAL A 168 19.41 -12.84 -7.30
N ASP A 169 19.45 -14.06 -6.79
CA ASP A 169 20.70 -14.82 -6.61
C ASP A 169 21.44 -15.00 -7.94
N ARG A 170 20.69 -15.31 -9.02
CA ARG A 170 21.25 -15.46 -10.36
C ARG A 170 21.76 -14.14 -10.92
N LEU A 171 20.97 -13.07 -10.80
CA LEU A 171 21.38 -11.71 -11.16
C LEU A 171 22.69 -11.32 -10.46
N LYS A 172 22.76 -11.53 -9.14
CA LYS A 172 23.96 -11.24 -8.36
C LYS A 172 25.16 -12.05 -8.84
N ALA A 173 24.98 -13.35 -9.12
CA ALA A 173 26.07 -14.20 -9.61
C ALA A 173 26.66 -13.68 -10.94
N ASP A 174 25.82 -13.23 -11.88
CA ASP A 174 26.29 -12.67 -13.15
C ASP A 174 26.94 -11.28 -12.98
N ILE A 175 26.44 -10.46 -12.03
CA ILE A 175 27.10 -9.21 -11.63
C ILE A 175 28.48 -9.49 -11.01
N ASP A 176 28.60 -10.48 -10.13
CA ASP A 176 29.88 -10.85 -9.52
C ASP A 176 30.89 -11.37 -10.54
N ALA A 177 30.41 -12.11 -11.56
CA ALA A 177 31.20 -12.57 -12.69
C ALA A 177 31.63 -11.44 -13.66
N GLY A 178 31.01 -10.26 -13.57
CA GLY A 178 31.25 -9.15 -14.50
C GLY A 178 30.60 -9.33 -15.86
N ASP A 179 29.60 -10.22 -15.98
CA ASP A 179 28.91 -10.51 -17.23
C ASP A 179 27.75 -9.52 -17.44
N LEU A 180 28.05 -8.37 -18.03
CA LEU A 180 27.11 -7.26 -18.20
C LEU A 180 25.84 -7.66 -18.97
N GLU A 181 25.98 -8.44 -20.04
CA GLU A 181 24.83 -8.79 -20.89
C GLU A 181 23.92 -9.81 -20.20
N LYS A 182 24.48 -10.78 -19.48
CA LYS A 182 23.64 -11.67 -18.66
C LYS A 182 23.00 -10.95 -17.48
N ALA A 183 23.73 -10.06 -16.81
CA ALA A 183 23.19 -9.27 -15.71
C ALA A 183 21.98 -8.43 -16.16
N LYS A 184 22.03 -7.76 -17.31
CA LYS A 184 20.88 -7.06 -17.89
C LYS A 184 19.70 -8.00 -18.16
N ALA A 185 19.98 -9.18 -18.73
CA ALA A 185 18.94 -10.14 -19.05
C ALA A 185 18.28 -10.75 -17.81
N ASP A 186 19.03 -10.92 -16.72
CA ASP A 186 18.53 -11.45 -15.46
C ASP A 186 17.88 -10.40 -14.57
N TYR A 187 18.29 -9.13 -14.68
CA TYR A 187 17.55 -8.00 -14.12
C TYR A 187 16.11 -8.00 -14.63
N ALA A 188 15.93 -8.04 -15.96
CA ALA A 188 14.62 -8.07 -16.60
C ALA A 188 13.76 -9.31 -16.24
N LYS A 189 14.38 -10.40 -15.78
CA LYS A 189 13.66 -11.61 -15.34
C LYS A 189 13.37 -11.64 -13.84
N ALA A 190 14.12 -10.87 -13.05
CA ALA A 190 13.94 -10.80 -11.61
C ALA A 190 12.84 -9.80 -11.23
N ARG A 191 12.79 -8.65 -11.89
CA ARG A 191 11.81 -7.58 -11.64
C ARG A 191 10.36 -8.06 -11.50
N PRO A 192 9.80 -8.86 -12.44
CA PRO A 192 8.38 -9.18 -12.41
C PRO A 192 7.93 -9.96 -11.17
N PHE A 193 8.84 -10.51 -10.37
CA PHE A 193 8.44 -11.16 -9.12
C PHE A 193 8.07 -10.16 -8.03
N TYR A 194 8.80 -9.04 -7.91
CA TYR A 194 8.47 -7.98 -6.93
C TYR A 194 7.13 -7.33 -7.28
N GLU A 195 7.01 -6.92 -8.54
CA GLU A 195 5.84 -6.27 -9.14
C GLU A 195 4.51 -7.03 -8.97
N ARG A 196 4.56 -8.36 -8.88
CA ARG A 196 3.35 -9.19 -8.70
C ARG A 196 2.80 -9.17 -7.28
N ILE A 197 3.61 -8.79 -6.31
CA ILE A 197 3.29 -8.86 -4.88
C ILE A 197 3.53 -7.53 -4.18
N GLU A 198 3.90 -6.49 -4.91
CA GLU A 198 4.32 -5.19 -4.40
C GLU A 198 3.36 -4.63 -3.35
N SER A 199 2.05 -4.62 -3.64
CA SER A 199 1.03 -4.16 -2.70
C SER A 199 0.93 -4.94 -1.39
N ASP A 200 1.45 -6.18 -1.35
CA ASP A 200 1.48 -6.99 -0.13
C ASP A 200 2.73 -6.74 0.72
N VAL A 201 3.77 -6.16 0.12
CA VAL A 201 5.12 -6.09 0.69
C VAL A 201 5.66 -4.67 0.84
N SER A 202 5.05 -3.68 0.19
CA SER A 202 5.47 -2.28 0.17
C SER A 202 5.57 -1.67 1.58
N GLY A 203 4.65 -2.06 2.47
CA GLY A 203 4.57 -1.54 3.84
C GLY A 203 5.53 -2.13 4.86
N PHE A 204 6.47 -3.01 4.47
CA PHE A 204 7.36 -3.67 5.44
C PHE A 204 8.48 -2.76 5.95
N VAL A 205 8.48 -2.56 7.28
CA VAL A 205 9.49 -1.76 7.97
C VAL A 205 10.32 -2.65 8.89
N LEU A 206 11.64 -2.58 8.75
CA LEU A 206 12.57 -3.34 9.57
C LEU A 206 12.45 -2.98 11.07
N PRO A 207 12.65 -3.95 11.98
CA PRO A 207 12.62 -3.68 13.41
C PRO A 207 13.58 -2.55 13.82
N GLY A 208 13.07 -1.60 14.61
CA GLY A 208 13.83 -0.45 15.11
C GLY A 208 13.70 0.81 14.25
N PHE A 209 13.03 0.75 13.10
CA PHE A 209 12.74 1.89 12.25
C PHE A 209 11.29 2.36 12.41
N LYS A 210 11.03 3.61 12.01
CA LYS A 210 9.68 4.15 11.90
C LYS A 210 9.16 3.90 10.49
N ALA A 211 7.84 3.83 10.31
CA ALA A 211 7.23 3.75 8.98
C ALA A 211 7.67 4.90 8.06
N THR A 212 8.00 6.05 8.64
CA THR A 212 8.48 7.25 7.93
C THR A 212 10.00 7.27 7.70
N ASP A 213 10.71 6.14 7.87
CA ASP A 213 12.17 6.07 7.76
C ASP A 213 12.60 5.08 6.66
N ASN A 214 12.95 5.62 5.49
CA ASN A 214 13.33 4.84 4.31
C ASN A 214 14.61 4.02 4.49
N ALA A 215 15.42 4.29 5.53
CA ALA A 215 16.56 3.42 5.86
C ALA A 215 16.14 2.05 6.38
N GLY A 216 14.88 1.90 6.82
CA GLY A 216 14.29 0.65 7.28
C GLY A 216 13.12 0.15 6.44
N ASN A 217 12.62 0.93 5.48
CA ASN A 217 11.53 0.50 4.60
C ASN A 217 12.08 -0.48 3.54
N LEU A 218 11.59 -1.73 3.55
CA LEU A 218 12.05 -2.75 2.60
C LEU A 218 11.68 -2.43 1.15
N ASP A 219 10.56 -1.75 0.91
CA ASP A 219 10.17 -1.29 -0.42
C ASP A 219 11.19 -0.32 -0.97
N TYR A 220 11.54 0.72 -0.21
CA TYR A 220 12.59 1.65 -0.61
C TYR A 220 13.93 0.93 -0.85
N LEU A 221 14.29 -0.02 0.00
CA LEU A 221 15.55 -0.75 -0.10
C LEU A 221 15.60 -1.78 -1.25
N VAL A 222 14.44 -2.18 -1.80
CA VAL A 222 14.31 -3.15 -2.89
C VAL A 222 13.97 -2.47 -4.21
N ASP A 223 13.14 -1.43 -4.21
CA ASP A 223 12.48 -0.90 -5.40
C ASP A 223 12.35 0.64 -5.45
N MET A 224 13.18 1.37 -4.69
CA MET A 224 13.23 2.84 -4.85
C MET A 224 13.52 3.26 -6.29
N ARG A 225 12.91 4.37 -6.72
CA ARG A 225 12.99 4.95 -8.06
C ARG A 225 13.79 6.25 -8.06
N ALA A 226 14.08 6.76 -9.26
CA ALA A 226 14.70 8.07 -9.43
C ALA A 226 13.82 9.21 -8.88
N SER A 227 12.49 9.08 -8.98
CA SER A 227 11.53 10.11 -8.60
C SER A 227 11.31 10.24 -7.10
N ASN A 228 11.49 9.15 -6.34
CA ASN A 228 11.20 9.09 -4.90
C ASN A 228 12.47 8.99 -4.04
N ILE A 229 13.64 9.30 -4.61
CA ILE A 229 14.91 9.23 -3.90
C ILE A 229 14.90 10.06 -2.60
N ASP A 230 15.12 9.39 -1.47
CA ASP A 230 15.44 10.03 -0.21
C ASP A 230 16.92 10.43 -0.21
N PRO A 231 17.25 11.73 -0.20
CA PRO A 231 18.63 12.20 -0.23
C PRO A 231 19.44 11.79 1.02
N LYS A 232 18.78 11.40 2.11
CA LYS A 232 19.45 10.92 3.33
C LYS A 232 19.83 9.45 3.25
N VAL A 233 19.08 8.65 2.49
CA VAL A 233 19.28 7.20 2.37
C VAL A 233 20.10 6.90 1.11
N GLY A 234 19.73 7.49 -0.02
CA GLY A 234 20.44 7.32 -1.29
C GLY A 234 19.84 6.21 -2.17
N TRP A 235 20.64 5.67 -3.09
CA TRP A 235 20.22 4.70 -4.09
C TRP A 235 20.38 3.25 -3.61
N HIS A 236 19.34 2.45 -3.76
CA HIS A 236 19.28 1.05 -3.34
C HIS A 236 18.50 0.20 -4.37
N GLY A 237 18.49 -1.12 -4.16
CA GLY A 237 17.53 -1.99 -4.84
C GLY A 237 17.74 -2.18 -6.35
N PHE A 238 16.66 -2.59 -7.02
CA PHE A 238 16.62 -2.88 -8.45
C PHE A 238 17.03 -1.67 -9.29
N HIS A 239 16.41 -0.50 -9.11
CA HIS A 239 16.68 0.64 -9.99
C HIS A 239 18.08 1.26 -9.81
N ALA A 240 18.72 1.09 -8.64
CA ALA A 240 20.13 1.42 -8.50
C ALA A 240 21.00 0.50 -9.38
N ILE A 241 20.69 -0.81 -9.43
CA ILE A 241 21.37 -1.78 -10.29
C ILE A 241 21.05 -1.50 -11.77
N GLU A 242 19.80 -1.19 -12.11
CA GLU A 242 19.35 -0.77 -13.43
C GLU A 242 20.20 0.38 -13.98
N ARG A 243 20.38 1.44 -13.18
CA ARG A 243 21.22 2.58 -13.51
C ARG A 243 22.64 2.17 -13.86
N GLU A 244 23.25 1.28 -13.07
CA GLU A 244 24.61 0.79 -13.35
C GLU A 244 24.67 -0.02 -14.65
N LEU A 245 23.73 -0.95 -14.85
CA LEU A 245 23.75 -1.88 -15.98
C LEU A 245 23.35 -1.23 -17.31
N PHE A 246 22.34 -0.35 -17.32
CA PHE A 246 21.74 0.18 -18.55
C PHE A 246 22.23 1.59 -18.91
N SER A 247 22.36 2.47 -17.92
CA SER A 247 22.83 3.85 -18.14
C SER A 247 24.36 3.92 -18.16
N LYS A 248 25.03 3.49 -17.08
CA LYS A 248 26.51 3.50 -17.02
C LYS A 248 27.15 2.37 -17.85
N LYS A 249 26.39 1.30 -18.14
CA LYS A 249 26.84 0.15 -18.96
C LYS A 249 28.12 -0.48 -18.41
N ALA A 250 28.23 -0.57 -17.09
CA ALA A 250 29.41 -1.06 -16.41
C ALA A 250 29.04 -1.81 -15.12
N ILE A 251 29.82 -2.84 -14.80
CA ILE A 251 29.80 -3.48 -13.50
C ILE A 251 31.03 -2.99 -12.73
N THR A 252 30.78 -2.32 -11.61
CA THR A 252 31.81 -1.74 -10.73
C THR A 252 31.76 -2.40 -9.34
N PRO A 253 32.70 -2.10 -8.43
CA PRO A 253 32.59 -2.53 -7.03
C PRO A 253 31.28 -2.06 -6.37
N GLU A 254 30.78 -0.88 -6.73
CA GLU A 254 29.49 -0.35 -6.25
C GLU A 254 28.32 -1.22 -6.76
N THR A 255 28.32 -1.61 -8.04
CA THR A 255 27.30 -2.51 -8.59
C THR A 255 27.23 -3.85 -7.85
N LYS A 256 28.39 -4.41 -7.47
CA LYS A 256 28.47 -5.65 -6.69
C LYS A 256 27.94 -5.48 -5.26
N GLN A 257 28.21 -4.32 -4.64
CA GLN A 257 27.66 -3.99 -3.33
C GLN A 257 26.13 -3.88 -3.38
N LEU A 258 25.59 -3.15 -4.37
CA LEU A 258 24.14 -3.01 -4.57
C LEU A 258 23.46 -4.38 -4.80
N ALA A 259 24.07 -5.26 -5.61
CA ALA A 259 23.54 -6.60 -5.84
C ALA A 259 23.55 -7.49 -4.58
N ALA A 260 24.59 -7.39 -3.74
CA ALA A 260 24.65 -8.08 -2.46
C ALA A 260 23.61 -7.54 -1.45
N GLU A 261 23.38 -6.23 -1.48
CA GLU A 261 22.36 -5.59 -0.66
C GLU A 261 20.95 -6.00 -1.08
N LEU A 262 20.63 -5.93 -2.37
CA LEU A 262 19.34 -6.36 -2.92
C LEU A 262 19.06 -7.82 -2.53
N GLN A 263 20.03 -8.73 -2.73
CA GLN A 263 19.90 -10.12 -2.29
C GLN A 263 19.55 -10.19 -0.80
N THR A 264 20.29 -9.48 0.05
CA THR A 264 20.04 -9.47 1.49
C THR A 264 18.63 -9.00 1.84
N ASN A 265 18.15 -7.94 1.20
CA ASN A 265 16.82 -7.37 1.49
C ASN A 265 15.70 -8.26 0.95
N VAL A 266 15.87 -8.90 -0.21
CA VAL A 266 14.94 -9.89 -0.76
C VAL A 266 14.83 -11.13 0.13
N HIS A 267 15.95 -11.58 0.72
CA HIS A 267 15.91 -12.66 1.72
C HIS A 267 15.20 -12.26 3.02
N LYS A 268 15.40 -11.02 3.51
CA LYS A 268 14.63 -10.53 4.66
C LYS A 268 13.14 -10.46 4.33
N LEU A 269 12.81 -10.00 3.12
CA LEU A 269 11.43 -9.95 2.66
C LEU A 269 10.79 -11.34 2.64
N ASP A 270 11.51 -12.36 2.15
CA ASP A 270 11.10 -13.76 2.21
C ASP A 270 10.76 -14.22 3.64
N GLU A 271 11.58 -13.86 4.62
CA GLU A 271 11.33 -14.17 6.03
C GLU A 271 10.08 -13.45 6.58
N GLN A 272 9.80 -12.23 6.14
CA GLN A 272 8.63 -11.45 6.58
C GLN A 272 7.33 -11.96 5.95
N VAL A 273 7.33 -12.22 4.65
CA VAL A 273 6.15 -12.64 3.89
C VAL A 273 5.58 -13.95 4.43
N LYS A 274 6.44 -14.87 4.88
CA LYS A 274 6.04 -16.15 5.50
C LYS A 274 5.25 -15.99 6.80
N GLN A 275 5.25 -14.80 7.40
CA GLN A 275 4.51 -14.46 8.62
C GLN A 275 3.18 -13.77 8.35
N LEU A 276 2.91 -13.42 7.08
CA LEU A 276 1.70 -12.71 6.71
C LEU A 276 0.46 -13.60 6.83
N THR A 277 -0.61 -12.95 7.27
CA THR A 277 -1.97 -13.49 7.24
C THR A 277 -2.86 -12.45 6.57
N TYR A 278 -3.65 -12.91 5.60
CA TYR A 278 -4.47 -12.03 4.80
C TYR A 278 -5.94 -12.15 5.18
N LYS A 279 -6.62 -11.01 5.19
CA LYS A 279 -8.06 -10.90 5.13
C LYS A 279 -8.52 -10.78 3.68
N PRO A 280 -9.79 -11.10 3.37
CA PRO A 280 -10.31 -10.97 2.01
C PRO A 280 -10.20 -9.54 1.45
N GLU A 281 -10.40 -8.53 2.30
CA GLU A 281 -10.25 -7.13 1.89
C GLU A 281 -8.81 -6.74 1.58
N ASP A 282 -7.80 -7.40 2.17
CA ASP A 282 -6.39 -7.11 1.91
C ASP A 282 -6.05 -7.43 0.44
N LEU A 283 -6.47 -8.60 -0.05
CA LEU A 283 -6.33 -9.00 -1.47
C LEU A 283 -7.03 -8.01 -2.41
N ALA A 284 -8.22 -7.55 -2.02
CA ALA A 284 -9.02 -6.65 -2.83
C ALA A 284 -8.44 -5.22 -2.88
N ASN A 285 -7.90 -4.74 -1.76
CA ASN A 285 -7.20 -3.46 -1.68
C ASN A 285 -5.92 -3.53 -2.51
N GLY A 286 -5.06 -4.54 -2.29
CA GLY A 286 -3.80 -4.68 -3.01
C GLY A 286 -3.98 -4.81 -4.52
N ALA A 287 -4.99 -5.56 -4.97
CA ALA A 287 -5.35 -5.62 -6.39
C ALA A 287 -5.72 -4.24 -6.96
N ALA A 288 -6.41 -3.39 -6.20
CA ALA A 288 -6.74 -2.04 -6.63
C ALA A 288 -5.50 -1.13 -6.62
N ASP A 289 -4.64 -1.24 -5.60
CA ASP A 289 -3.42 -0.45 -5.43
C ASP A 289 -2.47 -0.67 -6.60
N LEU A 290 -2.21 -1.92 -6.99
CA LEU A 290 -1.41 -2.27 -8.19
C LEU A 290 -1.94 -1.61 -9.46
N LEU A 291 -3.27 -1.50 -9.64
CA LEU A 291 -3.83 -0.84 -10.83
C LEU A 291 -3.76 0.68 -10.78
N GLU A 292 -3.87 1.25 -9.58
CA GLU A 292 -3.72 2.68 -9.35
C GLU A 292 -2.27 3.12 -9.60
N GLU A 293 -1.30 2.32 -9.16
CA GLU A 293 0.12 2.53 -9.41
C GLU A 293 0.45 2.47 -10.91
N VAL A 294 -0.05 1.44 -11.61
CA VAL A 294 0.09 1.36 -13.07
C VAL A 294 -0.39 2.64 -13.74
N GLN A 295 -1.55 3.15 -13.33
CA GLN A 295 -2.19 4.31 -13.94
C GLN A 295 -1.50 5.63 -13.61
N SER A 296 -0.83 5.72 -12.48
CA SER A 296 -0.25 6.97 -11.98
C SER A 296 1.23 7.11 -12.32
N ASN A 297 2.00 6.02 -12.20
CA ASN A 297 3.46 6.03 -12.33
C ASN A 297 3.91 5.27 -13.59
N LYS A 298 3.63 3.97 -13.67
CA LYS A 298 4.21 3.07 -14.67
C LYS A 298 3.79 3.42 -16.10
N ILE A 299 2.56 3.93 -16.29
CA ILE A 299 2.11 4.38 -17.62
C ILE A 299 2.93 5.54 -18.19
N SER A 300 3.57 6.32 -17.31
CA SER A 300 4.43 7.43 -17.69
C SER A 300 5.83 6.97 -18.11
N GLY A 301 6.18 5.71 -17.87
CA GLY A 301 7.51 5.15 -18.12
C GLY A 301 8.57 5.68 -17.17
N GLU A 302 8.18 5.93 -15.92
CA GLU A 302 9.04 6.49 -14.87
C GLU A 302 9.72 5.40 -14.03
N GLU A 303 9.11 4.22 -13.96
CA GLU A 303 9.61 3.03 -13.25
C GLU A 303 11.02 2.67 -13.76
N GLU A 304 11.13 2.37 -15.05
CA GLU A 304 12.37 1.89 -15.68
C GLU A 304 13.05 3.02 -16.46
N ALA A 305 13.49 4.04 -15.71
CA ALA A 305 14.04 5.28 -16.25
C ALA A 305 15.27 5.07 -17.16
N PHE A 306 15.98 3.93 -17.05
CA PHE A 306 17.21 3.65 -17.77
C PHE A 306 17.09 2.51 -18.79
N SER A 307 16.30 1.47 -18.48
CA SER A 307 16.16 0.25 -19.27
C SER A 307 14.95 0.29 -20.22
N HIS A 308 13.93 1.09 -19.87
CA HIS A 308 12.63 1.16 -20.54
C HIS A 308 11.89 -0.19 -20.57
N LEU A 309 12.04 -0.99 -19.52
CA LEU A 309 11.38 -2.29 -19.38
C LEU A 309 9.97 -2.19 -18.79
N ASP A 310 9.39 -1.00 -18.60
CA ASP A 310 8.16 -0.73 -17.83
C ASP A 310 6.95 -1.64 -18.17
N LEU A 311 6.88 -2.18 -19.40
CA LEU A 311 5.82 -3.14 -19.77
C LEU A 311 5.92 -4.48 -19.04
N ILE A 312 7.11 -4.86 -18.53
CA ILE A 312 7.26 -6.05 -17.68
C ILE A 312 6.67 -5.80 -16.29
N ASP A 313 6.85 -4.58 -15.76
CA ASP A 313 6.37 -4.17 -14.44
C ASP A 313 4.86 -4.00 -14.46
N PHE A 314 4.36 -3.32 -15.50
CA PHE A 314 2.95 -3.24 -15.79
C PHE A 314 2.31 -4.63 -15.91
N ALA A 315 2.90 -5.54 -16.68
CA ALA A 315 2.40 -6.91 -16.77
C ALA A 315 2.43 -7.64 -15.41
N GLY A 316 3.47 -7.40 -14.60
CA GLY A 316 3.62 -7.93 -13.25
C GLY A 316 2.49 -7.48 -12.32
N ASN A 317 2.22 -6.16 -12.25
CA ASN A 317 1.13 -5.62 -11.45
C ASN A 317 -0.25 -6.12 -11.91
N ILE A 318 -0.50 -6.19 -13.24
CA ILE A 318 -1.76 -6.74 -13.75
C ILE A 318 -1.92 -8.22 -13.36
N GLU A 319 -0.84 -9.00 -13.46
CA GLU A 319 -0.84 -10.40 -13.05
C GLU A 319 -1.10 -10.53 -11.54
N GLY A 320 -0.41 -9.75 -10.70
CA GLY A 320 -0.62 -9.71 -9.25
C GLY A 320 -2.07 -9.40 -8.88
N ALA A 321 -2.63 -8.34 -9.46
CA ALA A 321 -4.02 -7.95 -9.25
C ALA A 321 -5.02 -9.01 -9.74
N GLU A 322 -4.77 -9.65 -10.89
CA GLU A 322 -5.61 -10.73 -11.41
C GLU A 322 -5.55 -11.96 -10.49
N GLN A 323 -4.39 -12.30 -9.92
CA GLN A 323 -4.25 -13.42 -8.99
C GLN A 323 -4.98 -13.16 -7.67
N ALA A 324 -4.80 -11.98 -7.06
CA ALA A 324 -5.54 -11.60 -5.86
C ALA A 324 -7.07 -11.69 -6.08
N PHE A 325 -7.56 -11.19 -7.22
CA PHE A 325 -8.95 -11.35 -7.62
C PHE A 325 -9.34 -12.82 -7.82
N ALA A 326 -8.51 -13.62 -8.49
CA ALA A 326 -8.79 -15.03 -8.78
C ALA A 326 -8.99 -15.86 -7.50
N PHE A 327 -8.22 -15.59 -6.44
CA PHE A 327 -8.41 -16.25 -5.14
C PHE A 327 -9.69 -15.82 -4.41
N LEU A 328 -10.17 -14.59 -4.62
CA LEU A 328 -11.47 -14.13 -4.10
C LEU A 328 -12.66 -14.60 -4.94
N LYS A 329 -12.42 -14.91 -6.22
CA LYS A 329 -13.46 -15.17 -7.23
C LYS A 329 -14.53 -16.18 -6.78
N PRO A 330 -14.20 -17.36 -6.20
CA PRO A 330 -15.23 -18.32 -5.78
C PRO A 330 -16.20 -17.76 -4.74
N GLY A 331 -15.71 -16.96 -3.80
CA GLY A 331 -16.55 -16.26 -2.83
C GLY A 331 -17.36 -15.13 -3.48
N LEU A 332 -16.72 -14.36 -4.36
CA LEU A 332 -17.34 -13.25 -5.08
C LEU A 332 -18.46 -13.69 -6.04
N GLU A 333 -18.37 -14.87 -6.67
CA GLU A 333 -19.45 -15.44 -7.48
C GLU A 333 -20.75 -15.63 -6.68
N LYS A 334 -20.64 -15.86 -5.36
CA LYS A 334 -21.80 -15.94 -4.46
C LYS A 334 -22.25 -14.59 -3.92
N ILE A 335 -21.33 -13.63 -3.76
CA ILE A 335 -21.63 -12.29 -3.21
C ILE A 335 -22.22 -11.38 -4.28
N ASP A 336 -21.60 -11.32 -5.45
CA ASP A 336 -21.97 -10.45 -6.57
C ASP A 336 -21.48 -11.05 -7.91
N PRO A 337 -22.25 -11.98 -8.51
CA PRO A 337 -21.86 -12.64 -9.74
C PRO A 337 -21.72 -11.69 -10.94
N ASP A 338 -22.49 -10.60 -10.96
CA ASP A 338 -22.42 -9.62 -12.05
C ASP A 338 -21.15 -8.78 -11.98
N LEU A 339 -20.75 -8.32 -10.79
CA LEU A 339 -19.46 -7.68 -10.59
C LEU A 339 -18.31 -8.63 -10.95
N THR A 340 -18.38 -9.87 -10.47
CA THR A 340 -17.34 -10.88 -10.71
C THR A 340 -17.14 -11.17 -12.20
N ARG A 341 -18.23 -11.28 -12.95
CA ARG A 341 -18.20 -11.44 -14.41
C ARG A 341 -17.54 -10.23 -15.08
N ARG A 342 -17.95 -9.00 -14.72
CA ARG A 342 -17.36 -7.77 -15.29
C ARG A 342 -15.86 -7.68 -15.03
N VAL A 343 -15.40 -7.95 -13.80
CA VAL A 343 -13.97 -7.91 -13.47
C VAL A 343 -13.19 -8.96 -14.27
N THR A 344 -13.72 -10.19 -14.37
CA THR A 344 -13.13 -11.26 -15.17
C THR A 344 -12.97 -10.86 -16.65
N GLU A 345 -14.01 -10.26 -17.24
CA GLU A 345 -13.99 -9.80 -18.64
C GLU A 345 -12.96 -8.68 -18.84
N GLN A 346 -12.85 -7.74 -17.89
CA GLN A 346 -11.89 -6.64 -17.99
C GLN A 346 -10.44 -7.11 -17.85
N PHE A 347 -10.12 -8.03 -16.92
CA PHE A 347 -8.77 -8.60 -16.84
C PHE A 347 -8.41 -9.35 -18.12
N ALA A 348 -9.35 -10.13 -18.68
CA ALA A 348 -9.13 -10.80 -19.96
C ALA A 348 -8.85 -9.81 -21.11
N ALA A 349 -9.54 -8.66 -21.13
CA ALA A 349 -9.31 -7.61 -22.12
C ALA A 349 -7.93 -6.94 -21.96
N VAL A 350 -7.52 -6.63 -20.73
CA VAL A 350 -6.19 -6.04 -20.44
C VAL A 350 -5.09 -7.04 -20.81
N ARG A 351 -5.21 -8.31 -20.42
CA ARG A 351 -4.25 -9.35 -20.78
C ARG A 351 -4.13 -9.53 -22.29
N ALA A 352 -5.26 -9.59 -23.00
CA ALA A 352 -5.25 -9.66 -24.47
C ALA A 352 -4.57 -8.44 -25.11
N LEU A 353 -4.72 -7.26 -24.53
CA LEU A 353 -4.02 -6.05 -24.96
C LEU A 353 -2.52 -6.14 -24.69
N LEU A 354 -2.10 -6.55 -23.48
CA LEU A 354 -0.70 -6.72 -23.11
C LEU A 354 0.02 -7.70 -24.04
N GLU A 355 -0.64 -8.79 -24.43
CA GLU A 355 -0.08 -9.77 -25.38
C GLU A 355 0.31 -9.16 -26.74
N THR A 356 -0.32 -8.05 -27.16
CA THR A 356 0.07 -7.34 -28.41
C THR A 356 1.42 -6.62 -28.32
N TYR A 357 1.96 -6.48 -27.11
CA TYR A 357 3.26 -5.88 -26.83
C TYR A 357 4.34 -6.91 -26.48
N ARG A 358 4.04 -8.22 -26.54
CA ARG A 358 5.05 -9.27 -26.37
C ARG A 358 6.12 -9.16 -27.46
N ASP A 359 7.36 -9.35 -27.04
CA ASP A 359 8.51 -9.50 -27.94
C ASP A 359 9.50 -10.51 -27.33
N PRO A 360 9.58 -11.74 -27.86
CA PRO A 360 10.47 -12.77 -27.31
C PRO A 360 11.96 -12.46 -27.52
N ALA A 361 12.31 -11.47 -28.35
CA ALA A 361 13.69 -11.04 -28.53
C ALA A 361 14.18 -10.13 -27.41
N ILE A 362 13.27 -9.54 -26.63
CA ILE A 362 13.62 -8.66 -25.51
C ILE A 362 13.65 -9.47 -24.21
N PRO A 363 14.72 -9.34 -23.39
CA PRO A 363 14.72 -9.90 -22.04
C PRO A 363 13.51 -9.41 -21.25
N GLY A 364 12.76 -10.33 -20.62
CA GLY A 364 11.48 -10.01 -19.97
C GLY A 364 10.24 -10.18 -20.88
N GLY A 365 10.43 -10.29 -22.20
CA GLY A 365 9.41 -10.75 -23.13
C GLY A 365 8.40 -9.70 -23.59
N TYR A 366 8.66 -8.42 -23.35
CA TYR A 366 7.85 -7.28 -23.80
C TYR A 366 8.71 -6.25 -24.55
N LYS A 367 8.08 -5.50 -25.44
CA LYS A 367 8.71 -4.35 -26.11
C LYS A 367 9.19 -3.32 -25.09
N TYR A 368 10.30 -2.64 -25.39
CA TYR A 368 10.72 -1.48 -24.59
C TYR A 368 9.68 -0.36 -24.66
N TYR A 369 9.37 0.24 -23.52
CA TYR A 369 8.42 1.33 -23.38
C TYR A 369 9.04 2.70 -23.72
N THR A 370 9.58 2.79 -24.93
CA THR A 370 10.25 4.00 -25.42
C THR A 370 9.29 5.19 -25.51
N ALA A 371 9.84 6.41 -25.65
CA ALA A 371 9.03 7.60 -25.85
C ALA A 371 8.05 7.48 -27.04
N GLU A 372 8.42 6.78 -28.10
CA GLU A 372 7.56 6.53 -29.26
C GLU A 372 6.40 5.58 -28.93
N LEU A 373 6.68 4.45 -28.26
CA LEU A 373 5.64 3.50 -27.87
C LEU A 373 4.70 4.14 -26.84
N LYS A 374 5.23 4.86 -25.87
CA LYS A 374 4.43 5.61 -24.89
C LYS A 374 3.52 6.64 -25.55
N ALA A 375 4.04 7.44 -26.50
CA ALA A 375 3.24 8.45 -27.20
C ALA A 375 2.11 7.85 -28.04
N SER A 376 2.33 6.68 -28.64
CA SER A 376 1.35 6.00 -29.50
C SER A 376 0.35 5.14 -28.72
N GLU A 377 0.80 4.44 -27.67
CA GLU A 377 0.04 3.37 -27.03
C GLU A 377 -0.33 3.66 -25.56
N GLY A 378 0.34 4.60 -24.89
CA GLY A 378 0.12 4.88 -23.46
C GLY A 378 -1.32 5.25 -23.12
N ALA A 379 -2.00 6.03 -23.97
CA ALA A 379 -3.41 6.37 -23.75
C ALA A 379 -4.35 5.15 -23.90
N LYS A 380 -4.00 4.18 -24.74
CA LYS A 380 -4.78 2.94 -24.94
C LYS A 380 -4.61 2.01 -23.74
N LEU A 381 -3.38 1.83 -23.30
CA LEU A 381 -3.01 1.09 -22.10
C LEU A 381 -3.69 1.68 -20.85
N SER A 382 -3.58 2.99 -20.63
CA SER A 382 -4.25 3.70 -19.52
C SER A 382 -5.76 3.43 -19.50
N ARG A 383 -6.46 3.60 -20.63
CA ARG A 383 -7.91 3.35 -20.68
C ARG A 383 -8.28 1.91 -20.32
N ALA A 384 -7.44 0.94 -20.68
CA ALA A 384 -7.68 -0.46 -20.38
C ALA A 384 -7.59 -0.72 -18.86
N VAL A 385 -6.60 -0.12 -18.18
CA VAL A 385 -6.42 -0.21 -16.73
C VAL A 385 -7.52 0.55 -16.00
N GLN A 386 -7.85 1.76 -16.45
CA GLN A 386 -8.92 2.57 -15.86
C GLN A 386 -10.29 1.84 -15.87
N ALA A 387 -10.53 0.98 -16.86
CA ALA A 387 -11.76 0.18 -16.93
C ALA A 387 -11.87 -0.87 -15.81
N LEU A 388 -10.75 -1.26 -15.17
CA LEU A 388 -10.72 -2.16 -14.02
C LEU A 388 -10.86 -1.44 -12.67
N GLN A 389 -10.41 -0.18 -12.57
CA GLN A 389 -10.37 0.56 -11.30
C GLN A 389 -11.75 0.67 -10.63
N GLU A 390 -12.77 1.09 -11.39
CA GLU A 390 -14.14 1.24 -10.85
C GLU A 390 -14.71 -0.07 -10.28
N PRO A 391 -14.73 -1.19 -11.03
CA PRO A 391 -15.27 -2.43 -10.49
C PRO A 391 -14.39 -3.02 -9.37
N LEU A 392 -13.06 -2.95 -9.43
CA LEU A 392 -12.19 -3.46 -8.35
C LEU A 392 -12.37 -2.70 -7.04
N SER A 393 -12.53 -1.36 -7.10
CA SER A 393 -12.73 -0.52 -5.91
C SER A 393 -13.96 -0.90 -5.06
N LYS A 394 -14.86 -1.72 -5.59
CA LYS A 394 -16.07 -2.22 -4.89
C LYS A 394 -15.84 -3.53 -4.15
N ILE A 395 -14.78 -4.27 -4.46
CA ILE A 395 -14.58 -5.63 -3.96
C ILE A 395 -14.28 -5.62 -2.47
N ALA A 396 -13.37 -4.75 -2.01
CA ALA A 396 -12.94 -4.72 -0.61
C ALA A 396 -14.12 -4.54 0.36
N GLU A 397 -14.98 -3.54 0.12
CA GLU A 397 -16.19 -3.35 0.92
C GLU A 397 -17.12 -4.56 0.88
N LYS A 398 -17.32 -5.16 -0.30
CA LYS A 398 -18.20 -6.32 -0.48
C LYS A 398 -17.71 -7.54 0.29
N VAL A 399 -16.42 -7.86 0.23
CA VAL A 399 -15.88 -9.03 0.95
C VAL A 399 -15.84 -8.79 2.45
N ALA A 400 -15.48 -7.58 2.90
CA ALA A 400 -15.45 -7.21 4.32
C ALA A 400 -16.84 -7.19 4.98
N THR A 401 -17.89 -6.93 4.20
CA THR A 401 -19.28 -6.87 4.66
C THR A 401 -20.08 -8.15 4.38
N SER A 402 -19.51 -9.10 3.62
CA SER A 402 -20.15 -10.38 3.31
C SER A 402 -20.29 -11.27 4.55
N GLY A 403 -21.43 -11.96 4.68
CA GLY A 403 -21.66 -12.94 5.74
C GLY A 403 -22.02 -12.38 7.11
N LYS A 404 -22.44 -11.12 7.19
CA LYS A 404 -23.00 -10.49 8.40
C LYS A 404 -24.51 -10.48 8.44
#